data_AF-A0A1N7Q426-F1
#
_entry.id   AF-A0A1N7Q426-F1
#
_cell.length_a   1.000
_cell.length_b   1.000
_cell.length_c   1.000
_cell.angle_alpha   90.00
_cell.angle_beta   90.00
_cell.angle_gamma   90.00
#
_symmetry.space_group_name_H-M   'P 1'
#
loop_
_entity.id
_entity.type
_entity.pdbx_description
1 polymer ?
#
loop_
_entity_poly.entity_id
_entity_poly.type
_entity_poly.pdbx_seq_one_letter_code
_entity_poly.pdbx_strand_id
1 'polypeptide(L)'
;MLNQITLACYTQGHKNQSINSEAWSIPELYCSFLKDFDTGKVVKVNVNIREEWGELLDYYESYVDVITIRNHFDFSSYSVLDKQGKKKMQLEAVHKGIMQIAARKGWSKDPLLDAYNQCLERNLEYHFDVGKPKSSPDRKHKIGFWCNWDLNEFELYWVLFDKQNRELKRERFITKLPHEGEFVYYLKWKWISEGKVVLEDNYKYGKNESWMIDLVDQVV
;
A
#
# COMPACT_ATOMS: atom_id res chain seq x y z
N MET A 1 -0.71 3.73 17.46
CA MET A 1 0.08 3.14 16.35
C MET A 1 -0.53 3.64 15.05
N LEU A 2 0.32 4.16 14.17
CA LEU A 2 -0.11 4.70 12.89
C LEU A 2 -0.37 3.55 11.92
N ASN A 3 -1.60 3.44 11.41
CA ASN A 3 -2.02 2.34 10.56
C ASN A 3 -2.19 2.75 9.09
N GLN A 4 -2.40 4.05 8.83
CA GLN A 4 -2.65 4.54 7.49
C GLN A 4 -2.09 5.94 7.29
N ILE A 5 -1.42 6.12 6.16
CA ILE A 5 -1.08 7.43 5.60
C ILE A 5 -1.73 7.51 4.22
N THR A 6 -2.44 8.59 3.93
CA THR A 6 -3.00 8.83 2.60
C THR A 6 -2.33 10.05 1.97
N LEU A 7 -2.10 9.98 0.66
CA LEU A 7 -1.73 11.12 -0.17
C LEU A 7 -2.88 11.38 -1.14
N ALA A 8 -3.50 12.55 -1.07
CA ALA A 8 -4.70 12.83 -1.85
C ALA A 8 -4.77 14.28 -2.35
N CYS A 9 -5.17 14.46 -3.60
CA CYS A 9 -5.46 15.74 -4.21
C CYS A 9 -6.95 16.09 -4.06
N TYR A 10 -7.23 17.32 -3.59
CA TYR A 10 -8.59 17.81 -3.28
C TYR A 10 -9.05 19.00 -4.14
N THR A 11 -8.31 19.38 -5.18
CA THR A 11 -8.69 20.48 -6.09
C THR A 11 -9.68 20.04 -7.17
N GLN A 12 -10.59 20.93 -7.57
CA GLN A 12 -11.58 20.66 -8.62
C GLN A 12 -10.91 20.58 -10.01
N GLY A 13 -11.00 19.44 -10.72
CA GLY A 13 -10.53 19.30 -12.12
C GLY A 13 -10.09 17.89 -12.55
N HIS A 14 -10.12 17.60 -13.86
CA HIS A 14 -9.82 16.29 -14.46
C HIS A 14 -8.34 15.84 -14.33
N LYS A 15 -7.38 16.78 -14.36
CA LYS A 15 -5.95 16.48 -14.18
C LYS A 15 -5.62 15.88 -12.79
N ASN A 16 -6.54 15.99 -11.84
CA ASN A 16 -6.35 15.59 -10.44
C ASN A 16 -6.82 14.15 -10.16
N GLN A 17 -7.64 13.56 -11.03
CA GLN A 17 -8.07 12.17 -10.88
C GLN A 17 -6.93 11.19 -11.11
N SER A 18 -5.98 11.52 -12.00
CA SER A 18 -4.81 10.68 -12.28
C SER A 18 -3.91 10.53 -11.05
N ILE A 19 -3.58 11.62 -10.35
CA ILE A 19 -2.70 11.51 -9.18
C ILE A 19 -3.36 10.72 -8.04
N ASN A 20 -4.67 10.90 -7.82
CA ASN A 20 -5.40 10.11 -6.82
C ASN A 20 -5.46 8.62 -7.17
N SER A 21 -5.43 8.27 -8.46
CA SER A 21 -5.32 6.87 -8.88
C SER A 21 -3.91 6.30 -8.73
N GLU A 22 -2.88 7.15 -8.78
CA GLU A 22 -1.45 6.78 -8.69
C GLU A 22 -0.93 6.80 -7.23
N ALA A 23 -1.54 7.55 -6.31
CA ALA A 23 -1.01 7.88 -4.99
C ALA A 23 -1.30 6.85 -3.87
N TRP A 24 -1.26 5.56 -4.20
CA TRP A 24 -1.56 4.47 -3.25
C TRP A 24 -0.30 3.75 -2.75
N SER A 25 0.59 3.36 -3.66
CA SER A 25 1.73 2.50 -3.32
C SER A 25 2.76 3.17 -2.40
N ILE A 26 3.06 4.46 -2.61
CA ILE A 26 4.11 5.16 -1.85
C ILE A 26 3.71 5.46 -0.40
N PRO A 27 2.50 5.97 -0.11
CA PRO A 27 2.05 6.10 1.28
C PRO A 27 2.00 4.76 2.02
N GLU A 28 1.56 3.68 1.36
CA GLU A 28 1.53 2.33 1.92
C GLU A 28 2.94 1.80 2.21
N LEU A 29 3.89 1.96 1.27
CA LEU A 29 5.29 1.61 1.48
C LEU A 29 5.88 2.33 2.69
N TYR A 30 5.69 3.65 2.78
CA TYR A 30 6.18 4.45 3.90
C TYR A 30 5.56 4.01 5.23
N CYS A 31 4.23 3.80 5.24
CA CYS A 31 3.52 3.37 6.44
C CYS A 31 3.94 1.95 6.88
N SER A 32 4.36 1.09 5.95
CA SER A 32 4.79 -0.28 6.25
C SER A 32 6.03 -0.36 7.15
N PHE A 33 6.85 0.70 7.17
CA PHE A 33 8.03 0.84 8.03
C PHE A 33 7.73 1.48 9.40
N LEU A 34 6.50 1.92 9.64
CA LEU A 34 6.10 2.63 10.87
C LEU A 34 5.29 1.79 11.84
N LYS A 35 5.39 0.45 11.76
CA LYS A 35 4.60 -0.47 12.57
C LYS A 35 4.74 -0.22 14.07
N ASP A 36 5.91 0.12 14.58
CA ASP A 36 6.10 0.35 16.02
C ASP A 36 6.12 1.84 16.40
N PHE A 37 5.71 2.73 15.49
CA PHE A 37 5.72 4.17 15.73
C PHE A 37 4.58 4.60 16.67
N ASP A 38 4.95 5.16 17.82
CA ASP A 38 3.99 5.67 18.80
C ASP A 38 3.48 7.07 18.43
N THR A 39 2.22 7.09 18.02
CA THR A 39 1.45 8.28 17.67
C THR A 39 0.34 8.59 18.68
N GLY A 40 0.35 7.92 19.84
CA GLY A 40 -0.74 7.94 20.81
C GLY A 40 -2.04 7.40 20.19
N LYS A 41 -3.09 8.23 20.20
CA LYS A 41 -4.42 7.87 19.69
C LYS A 41 -4.56 7.99 18.16
N VAL A 42 -3.61 8.62 17.49
CA VAL A 42 -3.71 8.88 16.05
C VAL A 42 -3.40 7.61 15.28
N VAL A 43 -4.36 7.14 14.49
CA VAL A 43 -4.22 5.93 13.66
C VAL A 43 -4.14 6.26 12.18
N LYS A 44 -4.52 7.48 11.76
CA LYS A 44 -4.52 7.90 10.36
C LYS A 44 -3.99 9.31 10.17
N VAL A 45 -3.18 9.48 9.13
CA VAL A 45 -2.72 10.78 8.64
C VAL A 45 -3.16 10.96 7.19
N ASN A 46 -3.76 12.11 6.88
CA ASN A 46 -4.07 12.52 5.52
C ASN A 46 -3.13 13.66 5.11
N VAL A 47 -2.30 13.41 4.10
CA VAL A 47 -1.48 14.41 3.44
C VAL A 47 -2.20 14.86 2.19
N ASN A 48 -2.88 15.98 2.29
CA ASN A 48 -3.65 16.53 1.18
C ASN A 48 -2.77 17.48 0.36
N ILE A 49 -2.74 17.31 -0.96
CA ILE A 49 -1.93 18.10 -1.88
C ILE A 49 -2.79 18.99 -2.79
N ARG A 50 -2.28 20.18 -3.13
CA ARG A 50 -2.93 21.16 -4.03
C ARG A 50 -1.92 22.10 -4.69
N GLU A 51 -2.30 22.76 -5.78
CA GLU A 51 -1.44 23.69 -6.54
C GLU A 51 -1.50 25.15 -6.03
N GLU A 52 -2.46 25.46 -5.15
CA GLU A 52 -2.76 26.85 -4.76
C GLU A 52 -1.64 27.51 -3.94
N TRP A 53 -1.40 28.79 -4.26
CA TRP A 53 -0.57 29.73 -3.52
C TRP A 53 -1.43 30.66 -2.67
N GLY A 54 -1.11 30.83 -1.37
CA GLY A 54 -1.79 31.77 -0.46
C GLY A 54 -1.66 31.43 1.03
N GLU A 55 -2.16 32.29 1.93
CA GLU A 55 -2.00 32.23 3.41
C GLU A 55 -2.51 30.94 4.09
N LEU A 56 -3.15 30.03 3.35
CA LEU A 56 -3.69 28.76 3.85
C LEU A 56 -2.73 27.57 3.65
N LEU A 57 -1.46 27.80 3.31
CA LEU A 57 -0.45 26.76 3.03
C LEU A 57 -0.27 25.74 4.17
N ASP A 58 -0.64 26.09 5.40
CA ASP A 58 -0.46 25.28 6.61
C ASP A 58 -1.79 24.90 7.27
N TYR A 59 -2.75 24.37 6.50
CA TYR A 59 -3.99 23.85 7.08
C TYR A 59 -3.72 22.57 7.87
N TYR A 60 -4.21 22.54 9.10
CA TYR A 60 -4.10 21.41 10.01
C TYR A 60 -5.44 21.19 10.70
N GLU A 61 -5.96 19.98 10.56
CA GLU A 61 -7.19 19.53 11.21
C GLU A 61 -6.89 18.26 11.99
N SER A 62 -7.35 18.18 13.23
CA SER A 62 -7.09 17.04 14.12
C SER A 62 -8.41 16.61 14.75
N TYR A 63 -8.83 15.41 14.41
CA TYR A 63 -9.76 14.63 15.21
C TYR A 63 -8.96 13.77 16.20
N VAL A 64 -9.66 12.99 17.03
CA VAL A 64 -9.03 12.19 18.09
C VAL A 64 -8.03 11.18 17.52
N ASP A 65 -8.36 10.59 16.37
CA ASP A 65 -7.66 9.46 15.76
C ASP A 65 -7.18 9.75 14.32
N VAL A 66 -7.58 10.88 13.73
CA VAL A 66 -7.21 11.30 12.37
C VAL A 66 -6.62 12.70 12.37
N ILE A 67 -5.49 12.88 11.69
CA ILE A 67 -4.91 14.21 11.41
C ILE A 67 -4.88 14.44 9.91
N THR A 68 -5.28 15.63 9.47
CA THR A 68 -5.17 16.07 8.09
C THR A 68 -4.26 17.29 8.01
N ILE A 69 -3.29 17.27 7.10
CA ILE A 69 -2.47 18.41 6.73
C ILE A 69 -2.63 18.70 5.24
N ARG A 70 -2.60 19.98 4.85
CA ARG A 70 -2.58 20.36 3.43
C ARG A 70 -1.22 20.96 3.08
N ASN A 71 -0.68 20.54 1.94
CA ASN A 71 0.61 21.01 1.41
C ASN A 71 0.48 21.44 -0.05
N HIS A 72 1.32 22.39 -0.45
CA HIS A 72 1.52 22.69 -1.86
C HIS A 72 2.25 21.52 -2.56
N PHE A 73 1.80 21.19 -3.76
CA PHE A 73 2.37 20.23 -4.68
C PHE A 73 2.34 20.76 -6.13
N ASP A 74 3.47 20.66 -6.83
CA ASP A 74 3.62 21.13 -8.21
C ASP A 74 3.16 20.03 -9.20
N PHE A 75 1.88 20.06 -9.58
CA PHE A 75 1.32 19.07 -10.51
C PHE A 75 1.89 19.20 -11.92
N SER A 76 2.30 20.42 -12.31
CA SER A 76 2.90 20.67 -13.61
C SER A 76 4.20 19.89 -13.75
N SER A 77 5.11 20.01 -12.77
CA SER A 77 6.33 19.20 -12.70
C SER A 77 6.03 17.71 -12.58
N TYR A 78 5.09 17.30 -11.72
CA TYR A 78 4.72 15.89 -11.55
C TYR A 78 4.28 15.21 -12.85
N SER A 79 3.49 15.91 -13.66
CA SER A 79 2.85 15.34 -14.86
C SER A 79 3.82 14.92 -15.96
N VAL A 80 5.03 15.51 -15.97
CA VAL A 80 6.06 15.25 -16.98
C VAL A 80 7.17 14.31 -16.50
N LEU A 81 7.13 13.89 -15.22
CA LEU A 81 8.08 12.93 -14.67
C LEU A 81 7.80 11.51 -15.15
N ASP A 82 8.86 10.71 -15.21
CA ASP A 82 8.73 9.27 -15.36
C ASP A 82 8.19 8.62 -14.07
N LYS A 83 7.97 7.31 -14.13
CA LYS A 83 7.40 6.54 -13.02
C LYS A 83 8.22 6.72 -11.73
N GLN A 84 9.54 6.67 -11.81
CA GLN A 84 10.42 6.81 -10.64
C GLN A 84 10.42 8.23 -10.08
N GLY A 85 10.47 9.25 -10.94
CA GLY A 85 10.37 10.65 -10.54
C GLY A 85 9.04 10.95 -9.84
N LYS A 86 7.93 10.44 -10.37
CA LYS A 86 6.60 10.54 -9.74
C LYS A 86 6.59 9.92 -8.35
N LYS A 87 7.08 8.68 -8.19
CA LYS A 87 7.18 8.00 -6.90
C LYS A 87 7.99 8.82 -5.88
N LYS A 88 9.13 9.36 -6.32
CA LYS A 88 10.00 10.20 -5.47
C LYS A 88 9.27 11.46 -5.00
N MET A 89 8.58 12.15 -5.91
CA MET A 89 7.82 13.36 -5.58
C MET A 89 6.64 13.07 -4.62
N GLN A 90 5.98 11.91 -4.77
CA GLN A 90 4.98 11.46 -3.80
C GLN A 90 5.59 11.18 -2.42
N LEU A 91 6.76 10.52 -2.36
CA LEU A 91 7.46 10.23 -1.12
C LEU A 91 7.84 11.52 -0.38
N GLU A 92 8.39 12.51 -1.11
CA GLU A 92 8.74 13.82 -0.57
C GLU A 92 7.51 14.54 0.01
N ALA A 93 6.36 14.48 -0.69
CA ALA A 93 5.12 15.07 -0.20
C ALA A 93 4.62 14.40 1.09
N VAL A 94 4.60 13.06 1.13
CA VAL A 94 4.23 12.26 2.31
C VAL A 94 5.14 12.59 3.48
N HIS A 95 6.45 12.52 3.28
CA HIS A 95 7.44 12.74 4.32
C HIS A 95 7.37 14.17 4.87
N LYS A 96 7.25 15.18 4.00
CA LYS A 96 7.05 16.58 4.42
C LYS A 96 5.80 16.72 5.30
N GLY A 97 4.68 16.14 4.87
CA GLY A 97 3.41 16.19 5.61
C GLY A 97 3.52 15.59 7.00
N ILE A 98 4.07 14.38 7.12
CA ILE A 98 4.19 13.72 8.43
C ILE A 98 5.23 14.40 9.34
N MET A 99 6.30 14.97 8.78
CA MET A 99 7.29 15.74 9.55
C MET A 99 6.71 17.03 10.14
N GLN A 100 5.85 17.73 9.40
CA GLN A 100 5.11 18.89 9.92
C GLN A 100 4.18 18.48 11.06
N ILE A 101 3.48 17.34 10.93
CA ILE A 101 2.62 16.81 12.01
C ILE A 101 3.46 16.44 13.23
N ALA A 102 4.57 15.74 13.04
CA ALA A 102 5.47 15.34 14.12
C ALA A 102 5.99 16.55 14.90
N ALA A 103 6.37 17.63 14.21
CA ALA A 103 6.78 18.88 14.85
C ALA A 103 5.67 19.49 15.72
N ARG A 104 4.41 19.43 15.29
CA ARG A 104 3.24 19.96 16.03
C ARG A 104 2.81 19.06 17.19
N LYS A 105 2.93 17.74 17.03
CA LYS A 105 2.53 16.73 18.03
C LYS A 105 3.64 16.35 19.00
N GLY A 106 4.87 16.79 18.76
CA GLY A 106 6.04 16.36 19.52
C GLY A 106 6.39 14.89 19.29
N TRP A 107 6.06 14.32 18.13
CA TRP A 107 6.45 12.95 17.81
C TRP A 107 7.95 12.87 17.50
N SER A 108 8.55 11.72 17.81
CA SER A 108 9.93 11.45 17.39
C SER A 108 10.04 11.50 15.87
N LYS A 109 11.10 12.15 15.38
CA LYS A 109 11.39 12.27 13.94
C LYS A 109 12.22 11.11 13.42
N ASP A 110 12.95 10.42 14.29
CA ASP A 110 13.89 9.37 13.87
C ASP A 110 13.18 8.22 13.14
N PRO A 111 12.02 7.69 13.62
CA PRO A 111 11.29 6.67 12.88
C PRO A 111 10.79 7.14 11.51
N LEU A 112 10.51 8.44 11.37
CA LEU A 112 10.04 9.03 10.11
C LEU A 112 11.19 9.19 9.11
N LEU A 113 12.36 9.59 9.58
CA LEU A 113 13.57 9.67 8.77
C LEU A 113 14.02 8.27 8.32
N ASP A 114 13.94 7.29 9.23
CA ASP A 114 14.25 5.90 8.93
C ASP A 114 13.29 5.32 7.88
N ALA A 115 11.97 5.51 8.05
CA ALA A 115 10.98 5.09 7.06
C ALA A 115 11.21 5.72 5.68
N TYR A 116 11.58 7.01 5.62
CA TYR A 116 11.94 7.68 4.37
C TYR A 116 13.16 7.02 3.69
N ASN A 117 14.22 6.75 4.46
CA ASN A 117 15.43 6.12 3.94
C ASN A 117 15.16 4.68 3.47
N GLN A 118 14.38 3.91 4.23
CA GLN A 118 13.99 2.55 3.84
C GLN A 118 13.18 2.53 2.54
N CYS A 119 12.32 3.54 2.28
CA CYS A 119 11.65 3.68 0.98
C CYS A 119 12.66 3.86 -0.17
N LEU A 120 13.69 4.69 0.03
CA LEU A 120 14.74 4.94 -0.97
C LEU A 120 15.61 3.69 -1.19
N GLU A 121 16.00 3.00 -0.11
CA GLU A 121 16.77 1.76 -0.18
C GLU A 121 16.02 0.66 -0.94
N ARG A 122 14.67 0.65 -0.85
CA ARG A 122 13.82 -0.24 -1.64
C ARG A 122 13.51 0.25 -3.06
N ASN A 123 14.19 1.30 -3.54
CA ASN A 123 13.97 1.86 -4.88
C ASN A 123 12.50 2.22 -5.14
N LEU A 124 11.74 2.57 -4.09
CA LEU A 124 10.32 2.90 -4.14
C LEU A 124 9.46 1.74 -4.71
N GLU A 125 9.90 0.50 -4.50
CA GLU A 125 9.16 -0.72 -4.88
C GLU A 125 8.40 -1.26 -3.68
N TYR A 126 7.07 -1.31 -3.81
CA TYR A 126 6.20 -1.82 -2.76
C TYR A 126 5.69 -3.21 -3.12
N HIS A 127 6.22 -4.20 -2.41
CA HIS A 127 5.82 -5.58 -2.53
C HIS A 127 5.85 -6.27 -1.16
N PHE A 128 4.96 -7.22 -0.95
CA PHE A 128 4.84 -7.91 0.34
C PHE A 128 4.13 -9.26 0.24
N ASP A 129 4.43 -10.13 1.21
CA ASP A 129 3.66 -11.35 1.44
C ASP A 129 2.29 -11.01 2.05
N VAL A 130 1.24 -11.49 1.40
CA VAL A 130 -0.13 -11.41 1.91
C VAL A 130 -0.31 -12.54 2.91
N GLY A 131 0.03 -12.26 4.17
CA GLY A 131 -0.09 -13.20 5.28
C GLY A 131 0.85 -14.41 5.21
N LYS A 132 0.52 -15.46 5.97
CA LYS A 132 1.35 -16.69 6.06
C LYS A 132 0.86 -17.77 5.11
N PRO A 133 1.76 -18.48 4.39
CA PRO A 133 1.38 -19.61 3.56
C PRO A 133 0.62 -20.69 4.35
N LYS A 134 -0.39 -21.30 3.72
CA LYS A 134 -1.23 -22.35 4.32
C LYS A 134 -0.88 -23.71 3.73
N SER A 135 -0.79 -24.74 4.57
CA SER A 135 -0.45 -26.09 4.13
C SER A 135 -1.60 -26.79 3.42
N SER A 136 -1.29 -27.58 2.39
CA SER A 136 -2.22 -28.48 1.71
C SER A 136 -2.75 -29.56 2.67
N PRO A 137 -3.86 -30.24 2.35
CA PRO A 137 -4.42 -31.30 3.19
C PRO A 137 -3.43 -32.44 3.47
N ASP A 138 -2.62 -32.82 2.47
CA ASP A 138 -1.57 -33.83 2.59
C ASP A 138 -0.26 -33.31 3.21
N ARG A 139 -0.19 -32.00 3.49
CA ARG A 139 0.95 -31.27 4.06
C ARG A 139 2.24 -31.34 3.25
N LYS A 140 2.17 -31.72 1.97
CA LYS A 140 3.34 -31.72 1.08
C LYS A 140 3.65 -30.34 0.51
N HIS A 141 2.62 -29.49 0.39
CA HIS A 141 2.72 -28.17 -0.21
C HIS A 141 2.18 -27.08 0.70
N LYS A 142 2.54 -25.84 0.40
CA LYS A 142 1.92 -24.65 0.98
C LYS A 142 1.62 -23.64 -0.11
N ILE A 143 0.56 -22.85 0.08
CA ILE A 143 0.23 -21.73 -0.80
C ILE A 143 0.22 -20.42 -0.01
N GLY A 144 0.99 -19.46 -0.52
CA GLY A 144 0.99 -18.06 -0.09
C GLY A 144 0.59 -17.15 -1.23
N PHE A 145 0.50 -15.86 -0.94
CA PHE A 145 0.19 -14.84 -1.91
C PHE A 145 1.21 -13.71 -1.78
N TRP A 146 1.65 -13.20 -2.93
CA TRP A 146 2.62 -12.12 -3.02
C TRP A 146 2.01 -10.96 -3.79
N CYS A 147 2.10 -9.77 -3.22
CA CYS A 147 1.58 -8.55 -3.82
C CYS A 147 2.72 -7.69 -4.38
N ASN A 148 2.50 -7.13 -5.56
CA ASN A 148 3.25 -5.99 -6.09
C ASN A 148 2.26 -4.84 -6.30
N TRP A 149 2.50 -3.69 -5.66
CA TRP A 149 1.61 -2.53 -5.72
C TRP A 149 2.39 -1.32 -6.21
N ASP A 150 2.01 -0.83 -7.39
CA ASP A 150 2.72 0.24 -8.08
C ASP A 150 1.77 1.39 -8.47
N LEU A 151 2.30 2.44 -9.11
CA LEU A 151 1.57 3.64 -9.52
C LEU A 151 0.46 3.36 -10.55
N ASN A 152 0.65 2.34 -11.39
CA ASN A 152 -0.24 2.10 -12.53
C ASN A 152 -1.02 0.79 -12.40
N GLU A 153 -0.50 -0.14 -11.61
CA GLU A 153 -1.03 -1.49 -11.49
C GLU A 153 -0.86 -2.03 -10.08
N PHE A 154 -1.85 -2.82 -9.69
CA PHE A 154 -1.80 -3.71 -8.56
C PHE A 154 -1.78 -5.14 -9.10
N GLU A 155 -0.83 -5.94 -8.65
CA GLU A 155 -0.70 -7.34 -9.05
C GLU A 155 -0.67 -8.25 -7.83
N LEU A 156 -1.45 -9.34 -7.89
CA LEU A 156 -1.41 -10.41 -6.92
C LEU A 156 -0.95 -11.69 -7.59
N TYR A 157 0.01 -12.34 -6.97
CA TYR A 157 0.56 -13.62 -7.37
C TYR A 157 0.18 -14.67 -6.34
N TRP A 158 -0.15 -15.88 -6.79
CA TRP A 158 -0.07 -17.03 -5.89
C TRP A 158 1.34 -17.60 -5.94
N VAL A 159 1.80 -18.12 -4.80
CA VAL A 159 3.13 -18.73 -4.65
C VAL A 159 2.97 -20.10 -4.03
N LEU A 160 3.39 -21.13 -4.76
CA LEU A 160 3.41 -22.51 -4.33
C LEU A 160 4.77 -22.83 -3.72
N PHE A 161 4.76 -23.46 -2.55
CA PHE A 161 5.95 -23.88 -1.83
C PHE A 161 5.89 -25.37 -1.53
N ASP A 162 7.07 -25.97 -1.35
CA ASP A 162 7.19 -27.30 -0.74
C ASP A 162 7.01 -27.26 0.79
N LYS A 163 7.02 -28.43 1.43
CA LYS A 163 6.93 -28.56 2.90
C LYS A 163 8.07 -27.85 3.65
N GLN A 164 9.21 -27.60 3.01
CA GLN A 164 10.37 -26.88 3.53
C GLN A 164 10.30 -25.35 3.31
N ASN A 165 9.21 -24.81 2.75
CA ASN A 165 9.04 -23.41 2.36
C ASN A 165 9.94 -22.97 1.19
N ARG A 166 10.44 -23.89 0.36
CA ARG A 166 11.10 -23.50 -0.89
C ARG A 166 10.03 -23.20 -1.93
N GLU A 167 10.15 -22.07 -2.60
CA GLU A 167 9.25 -21.68 -3.70
C GLU A 167 9.43 -22.66 -4.85
N LEU A 168 8.33 -23.30 -5.24
CA LEU A 168 8.26 -24.20 -6.40
C LEU A 168 7.80 -23.43 -7.63
N LYS A 169 6.82 -22.53 -7.45
CA LYS A 169 6.21 -21.79 -8.55
C LYS A 169 5.52 -20.52 -8.06
N ARG A 170 5.50 -19.52 -8.93
CA ARG A 170 4.77 -18.26 -8.77
C ARG A 170 4.10 -17.89 -10.08
N GLU A 171 2.82 -17.56 -10.02
CA GLU A 171 2.10 -17.01 -11.18
C GLU A 171 1.23 -15.83 -10.80
N ARG A 172 1.14 -14.87 -11.74
CA ARG A 172 0.26 -13.71 -11.61
C ARG A 172 -1.18 -14.19 -11.77
N PHE A 173 -2.01 -13.78 -10.81
CA PHE A 173 -3.37 -14.26 -10.68
C PHE A 173 -4.41 -13.14 -10.85
N ILE A 174 -4.18 -11.98 -10.23
CA ILE A 174 -5.06 -10.81 -10.33
C ILE A 174 -4.24 -9.59 -10.75
N THR A 175 -4.81 -8.79 -11.65
CA THR A 175 -4.35 -7.43 -11.94
C THR A 175 -5.53 -6.46 -11.80
N LYS A 176 -5.32 -5.38 -11.05
CA LYS A 176 -6.31 -4.31 -10.83
C LYS A 176 -5.65 -2.94 -10.92
N LEU A 177 -6.46 -1.88 -10.91
CA LEU A 177 -5.94 -0.53 -10.73
C LEU A 177 -5.44 -0.34 -9.28
N PRO A 178 -4.44 0.53 -9.04
CA PRO A 178 -3.84 0.69 -7.71
C PRO A 178 -4.87 1.04 -6.62
N HIS A 179 -5.84 1.91 -6.93
CA HIS A 179 -6.87 2.31 -5.97
C HIS A 179 -7.87 1.21 -5.62
N GLU A 180 -7.86 0.08 -6.35
CA GLU A 180 -8.68 -1.09 -6.06
C GLU A 180 -7.92 -2.13 -5.23
N GLY A 181 -6.65 -1.88 -4.84
CA GLY A 181 -5.75 -2.85 -4.20
C GLY A 181 -6.03 -3.15 -2.72
N GLU A 182 -6.79 -2.32 -2.01
CA GLU A 182 -6.99 -2.43 -0.55
C GLU A 182 -7.62 -3.77 -0.11
N PHE A 183 -8.37 -4.44 -0.99
CA PHE A 183 -8.95 -5.76 -0.74
C PHE A 183 -7.91 -6.82 -0.32
N VAL A 184 -6.65 -6.63 -0.73
CA VAL A 184 -5.54 -7.56 -0.42
C VAL A 184 -5.37 -7.78 1.07
N TYR A 185 -5.63 -6.76 1.89
CA TYR A 185 -5.51 -6.84 3.34
C TYR A 185 -6.63 -7.66 4.00
N TYR A 186 -7.67 -8.00 3.25
CA TYR A 186 -8.85 -8.73 3.71
C TYR A 186 -9.00 -10.11 3.06
N LEU A 187 -8.02 -10.52 2.25
CA LEU A 187 -8.03 -11.81 1.58
C LEU A 187 -7.98 -12.97 2.58
N LYS A 188 -8.84 -13.96 2.36
CA LYS A 188 -8.78 -15.26 3.03
C LYS A 188 -8.69 -16.36 1.99
N TRP A 189 -7.85 -17.34 2.25
CA TRP A 189 -7.76 -18.52 1.39
C TRP A 189 -7.75 -19.81 2.18
N LYS A 190 -8.12 -20.91 1.54
CA LYS A 190 -8.03 -22.26 2.10
C LYS A 190 -7.89 -23.28 0.97
N TRP A 191 -7.21 -24.38 1.28
CA TRP A 191 -7.24 -25.56 0.42
C TRP A 191 -8.60 -26.23 0.52
N ILE A 192 -9.17 -26.61 -0.62
CA ILE A 192 -10.40 -27.41 -0.70
C ILE A 192 -10.11 -28.85 -1.15
N SER A 193 -8.95 -29.08 -1.77
CA SER A 193 -8.36 -30.41 -2.04
C SER A 193 -6.83 -30.27 -2.13
N GLU A 194 -6.11 -31.35 -2.45
CA GLU A 194 -4.65 -31.32 -2.63
C GLU A 194 -4.18 -30.43 -3.79
N GLY A 195 -5.04 -30.21 -4.80
CA GLY A 195 -4.72 -29.42 -6.00
C GLY A 195 -5.59 -28.19 -6.19
N LYS A 196 -6.45 -27.82 -5.22
CA LYS A 196 -7.37 -26.69 -5.37
C LYS A 196 -7.39 -25.79 -4.15
N VAL A 197 -7.34 -24.50 -4.43
CA VAL A 197 -7.37 -23.44 -3.42
C VAL A 197 -8.48 -22.47 -3.77
N VAL A 198 -9.26 -22.06 -2.76
CA VAL A 198 -10.20 -20.95 -2.89
C VAL A 198 -9.62 -19.72 -2.20
N LEU A 199 -9.70 -18.58 -2.88
CA LEU A 199 -9.38 -17.24 -2.38
C LEU A 199 -10.67 -16.43 -2.32
N GLU A 200 -10.88 -15.71 -1.23
CA GLU A 200 -12.11 -14.95 -0.94
C GLU A 200 -11.73 -13.54 -0.50
N ASP A 201 -12.28 -12.54 -1.20
CA ASP A 201 -12.28 -11.15 -0.77
C ASP A 201 -13.34 -10.95 0.31
N ASN A 202 -12.90 -10.65 1.54
CA ASN A 202 -13.79 -10.32 2.66
C ASN A 202 -13.79 -8.82 2.98
N TYR A 203 -13.38 -7.98 2.04
CA TYR A 203 -13.42 -6.54 2.21
C TYR A 203 -14.87 -6.06 2.25
N LYS A 204 -15.27 -5.41 3.34
CA LYS A 204 -16.67 -4.99 3.59
C LYS A 204 -17.25 -4.03 2.52
N TYR A 205 -16.39 -3.32 1.80
CA TYR A 205 -16.77 -2.44 0.68
C TYR A 205 -16.35 -3.02 -0.68
N GLY A 206 -15.77 -4.21 -0.69
CA GLY A 206 -15.39 -4.94 -1.89
C GLY A 206 -16.60 -5.55 -2.58
N LYS A 207 -16.32 -6.26 -3.67
CA LYS A 207 -17.34 -6.96 -4.47
C LYS A 207 -17.67 -8.35 -3.90
N ASN A 208 -17.09 -8.74 -2.77
CA ASN A 208 -17.13 -10.09 -2.20
C ASN A 208 -16.77 -11.16 -3.25
N GLU A 209 -15.73 -10.88 -4.02
CA GLU A 209 -15.26 -11.77 -5.08
C GLU A 209 -14.65 -13.05 -4.49
N SER A 210 -14.80 -14.16 -5.21
CA SER A 210 -14.18 -15.43 -4.88
C SER A 210 -13.56 -16.04 -6.11
N TRP A 211 -12.40 -16.66 -5.93
CA TRP A 211 -11.61 -17.23 -7.00
C TRP A 211 -11.15 -18.64 -6.65
N MET A 212 -11.09 -19.50 -7.67
CA MET A 212 -10.54 -20.84 -7.56
C MET A 212 -9.21 -20.91 -8.31
N ILE A 213 -8.19 -21.41 -7.64
CA ILE A 213 -6.86 -21.68 -8.20
C ILE A 213 -6.74 -23.20 -8.34
N ASP A 214 -6.52 -23.64 -9.58
CA ASP A 214 -6.29 -25.04 -9.91
C ASP A 214 -4.78 -25.29 -10.10
N LEU A 215 -4.26 -26.24 -9.32
CA LEU A 215 -2.83 -26.59 -9.26
C LEU A 215 -2.59 -28.01 -9.81
N VAL A 216 -3.58 -28.65 -10.45
CA VAL A 216 -3.52 -30.07 -10.85
C VAL A 216 -2.31 -30.40 -11.74
N ASP A 217 -1.82 -29.45 -12.54
CA ASP A 217 -0.61 -29.65 -13.38
C ASP A 217 0.72 -29.35 -12.65
N GLN A 218 0.67 -29.05 -11.34
CA GLN A 218 1.79 -28.48 -10.57
C GLN A 218 2.12 -29.26 -9.28
N VAL A 219 1.38 -30.33 -8.98
CA VAL A 219 1.47 -31.14 -7.74
C VAL A 219 2.03 -32.55 -8.04
N VAL A 220 2.82 -32.71 -9.11
CA VAL A 220 3.47 -33.98 -9.48
C VAL A 220 4.76 -34.19 -8.70
#